data_AF-A0A2T0B9B8-F1
#
_entry.id   AF-A0A2T0B9B8-F1
#
_cell.length_a   1.000
_cell.length_b   1.000
_cell.length_c   1.000
_cell.angle_alpha   90.00
_cell.angle_beta   90.00
_cell.angle_gamma   90.00
#
_symmetry.space_group_name_H-M   'P 1'
#
loop_
_entity.id
_entity.type
_entity.pdbx_description
1 polymer ?
#
loop_
_entity_poly.entity_id
_entity_poly.type
_entity_poly.pdbx_seq_one_letter_code
_entity_poly.pdbx_strand_id
1 'polypeptide(L)'
;MNINKAIRKQKKSYKRFMLIMDFIFFALPLAASLLFTDRVPLFYILYLIVIEVLIILAIVAKINYENLKFTTNNYRIKIVSGIRRDKINIICNKVVFVHVENIIRKSDRERDFIIILIVSSTFRSKRMIPINEKFLRGHPYAAFQYQKIKILNPEKEYAFTIIKKGKLYKYELLDTIYKSCVYATFSEEAIDKIKEYRNSLLDK
;
A
#
# COMPACT_ATOMS: atom_id res chain seq x y z
N MET A 1 -8.04 -16.57 -8.38
CA MET A 1 -7.44 -16.77 -7.04
C MET A 1 -8.46 -16.34 -6.00
N ASN A 2 -8.72 -17.12 -4.95
CA ASN A 2 -9.64 -16.66 -3.89
C ASN A 2 -8.92 -15.58 -3.05
N ILE A 3 -9.18 -14.30 -3.36
CA ILE A 3 -8.50 -13.14 -2.74
C ILE A 3 -8.82 -13.08 -1.25
N ASN A 4 -10.03 -13.42 -0.82
CA ASN A 4 -10.38 -13.45 0.60
C ASN A 4 -9.53 -14.49 1.37
N LYS A 5 -9.37 -15.71 0.82
CA LYS A 5 -8.46 -16.72 1.38
C LYS A 5 -7.02 -16.23 1.40
N ALA A 6 -6.59 -15.52 0.36
CA ALA A 6 -5.26 -14.94 0.27
C ALA A 6 -5.02 -13.82 1.31
N ILE A 7 -6.00 -12.94 1.55
CA ILE A 7 -5.95 -11.91 2.61
C ILE A 7 -5.83 -12.56 3.98
N ARG A 8 -6.62 -13.61 4.26
CA ARG A 8 -6.52 -14.38 5.52
C ARG A 8 -5.14 -15.02 5.68
N LYS A 9 -4.58 -15.60 4.62
CA LYS A 9 -3.23 -16.18 4.61
C LYS A 9 -2.16 -15.11 4.85
N GLN A 10 -2.28 -13.93 4.22
CA GLN A 10 -1.39 -12.79 4.45
C GLN A 10 -1.42 -12.37 5.93
N LYS A 11 -2.60 -12.23 6.54
CA LYS A 11 -2.73 -11.88 7.97
C LYS A 11 -2.09 -12.92 8.89
N LYS A 12 -2.24 -14.22 8.60
CA LYS A 12 -1.59 -15.29 9.37
C LYS A 12 -0.06 -15.27 9.19
N SER A 13 0.42 -15.06 7.96
CA SER A 13 1.85 -14.94 7.65
C SER A 13 2.48 -13.75 8.38
N TYR A 14 1.81 -12.60 8.40
CA TYR A 14 2.23 -11.42 9.15
C TYR A 14 2.40 -11.74 10.63
N LYS A 15 1.38 -12.32 11.27
CA LYS A 15 1.44 -12.68 12.69
C LYS A 15 2.59 -13.64 13.00
N ARG A 16 2.77 -14.67 12.16
CA ARG A 16 3.87 -15.63 12.33
C ARG A 16 5.24 -14.95 12.19
N PHE A 17 5.39 -14.07 11.22
CA PHE A 17 6.64 -13.32 11.02
C PHE A 17 6.96 -12.46 12.23
N MET A 18 5.98 -11.70 12.76
CA MET A 18 6.17 -10.88 13.96
C MET A 18 6.59 -11.75 15.15
N LEU A 19 5.87 -12.84 15.42
CA LEU A 19 6.20 -13.75 16.53
C LEU A 19 7.61 -14.35 16.42
N ILE A 20 8.02 -14.78 15.23
CA ILE A 20 9.36 -15.35 15.02
C ILE A 20 10.43 -14.28 15.19
N MET A 21 10.23 -13.08 14.65
CA MET A 21 11.22 -12.00 14.75
C MET A 21 11.37 -11.51 16.19
N ASP A 22 10.26 -11.35 16.92
CA ASP A 22 10.28 -10.99 18.33
C ASP A 22 10.98 -12.09 19.15
N PHE A 23 10.73 -13.37 18.85
CA PHE A 23 11.41 -14.48 19.51
C PHE A 23 12.93 -14.46 19.25
N ILE A 24 13.37 -14.26 18.00
CA ILE A 24 14.79 -14.21 17.64
C ILE A 24 15.50 -13.02 18.33
N PHE A 25 14.84 -11.85 18.36
CA PHE A 25 15.34 -10.64 19.01
C PHE A 25 15.66 -10.83 20.49
N PHE A 26 14.87 -11.64 21.22
CA PHE A 26 15.15 -11.94 22.63
C PHE A 26 16.05 -13.17 22.80
N ALA A 27 15.93 -14.17 21.93
CA ALA A 27 16.71 -15.40 22.03
C ALA A 27 18.21 -15.18 21.77
N LEU A 28 18.59 -14.31 20.83
CA LEU A 28 19.99 -14.08 20.47
C LEU A 28 20.81 -13.45 21.62
N PRO A 29 20.37 -12.36 22.27
CA PRO A 29 21.10 -11.80 23.42
C PRO A 29 21.13 -12.76 24.61
N LEU A 30 20.04 -13.48 24.87
CA LEU A 30 19.95 -14.45 25.97
C LEU A 30 20.92 -15.63 25.77
N ALA A 31 20.96 -16.21 24.56
CA ALA A 31 21.88 -17.30 24.24
C ALA A 31 23.34 -16.84 24.35
N ALA A 32 23.65 -15.63 23.87
CA ALA A 32 24.99 -15.06 24.01
C ALA A 32 25.37 -14.86 25.49
N SER A 33 24.44 -14.38 26.33
CA SER A 33 24.70 -14.18 27.75
C SER A 33 24.95 -15.49 28.53
N LEU A 34 24.33 -16.60 28.12
CA LEU A 34 24.43 -17.89 28.82
C LEU A 34 25.66 -18.69 28.39
N LEU A 35 26.09 -18.56 27.12
CA LEU A 35 27.20 -19.34 26.56
C LEU A 35 28.58 -18.67 26.74
N PHE A 36 28.63 -17.35 26.91
CA PHE A 36 29.89 -16.61 26.94
C PHE A 36 30.11 -15.94 28.31
N THR A 37 30.21 -16.75 29.36
CA THR A 37 30.32 -16.28 30.75
C THR A 37 31.72 -15.75 31.09
N ASP A 38 32.78 -16.24 30.42
CA ASP A 38 34.14 -16.01 30.94
C ASP A 38 34.96 -14.93 30.22
N ARG A 39 34.88 -14.76 28.89
CA ARG A 39 35.45 -13.60 28.14
C ARG A 39 34.82 -13.48 26.75
N VAL A 40 33.85 -12.59 26.57
CA VAL A 40 33.37 -12.25 25.23
C VAL A 40 34.27 -11.15 24.65
N PRO A 41 35.02 -11.39 23.56
CA PRO A 41 35.72 -10.29 22.92
C PRO A 41 34.68 -9.30 22.37
N LEU A 42 34.98 -8.01 22.55
CA LEU A 42 34.11 -6.87 22.21
C LEU A 42 33.56 -6.92 20.77
N PHE A 43 34.29 -7.60 19.88
CA PHE A 43 33.88 -7.92 18.52
C PHE A 43 32.52 -8.63 18.42
N TYR A 44 32.26 -9.67 19.23
CA TYR A 44 30.98 -10.39 19.16
C TYR A 44 29.81 -9.56 19.68
N ILE A 45 30.05 -8.71 20.69
CA ILE A 45 29.03 -7.79 21.21
C ILE A 45 28.64 -6.79 20.12
N LEU A 46 29.63 -6.21 19.42
CA LEU A 46 29.38 -5.29 18.31
C LEU A 46 28.60 -5.98 17.18
N TYR A 47 28.96 -7.20 16.83
CA TYR A 47 28.27 -7.98 15.79
C TYR A 47 26.82 -8.27 16.18
N LEU A 48 26.57 -8.63 17.44
CA LEU A 48 25.23 -8.87 17.95
C LEU A 48 24.37 -7.60 17.86
N ILE A 49 24.92 -6.43 18.23
CA ILE A 49 24.23 -5.14 18.08
C ILE A 49 23.84 -4.88 16.61
N VAL A 50 24.75 -5.15 15.65
CA VAL A 50 24.44 -4.98 14.22
C VAL A 50 23.31 -5.90 13.78
N ILE A 51 23.30 -7.17 14.22
CA ILE A 51 22.21 -8.11 13.91
C ILE A 51 20.88 -7.61 14.47
N GLU A 52 20.85 -7.14 15.72
CA GLU A 52 19.61 -6.63 16.32
C GLU A 52 19.05 -5.42 15.57
N VAL A 53 19.92 -4.50 15.13
CA VAL A 53 19.52 -3.38 14.28
C VAL A 53 18.92 -3.86 12.96
N LEU A 54 19.49 -4.89 12.33
CA LEU A 54 18.96 -5.46 11.09
C LEU A 54 17.58 -6.12 11.30
N ILE A 55 17.36 -6.80 12.44
CA ILE A 55 16.07 -7.40 12.80
C ILE A 55 15.01 -6.29 12.94
N ILE A 56 15.32 -5.22 13.68
CA ILE A 56 14.42 -4.07 13.83
C ILE A 56 14.08 -3.46 12.47
N LEU A 57 15.07 -3.26 11.60
CA LEU A 57 14.85 -2.75 10.24
C LEU A 57 13.95 -3.68 9.41
N ALA A 58 14.09 -5.00 9.53
CA ALA A 58 13.24 -5.97 8.85
C ALA A 58 11.79 -5.91 9.33
N ILE A 59 11.56 -5.79 10.65
CA ILE A 59 10.24 -5.62 11.25
C ILE A 59 9.59 -4.32 10.73
N VAL A 60 10.32 -3.20 10.79
CA VAL A 60 9.88 -1.89 10.29
C VAL A 60 9.51 -1.98 8.80
N ALA A 61 10.36 -2.61 7.97
CA ALA A 61 10.06 -2.79 6.56
C ALA A 61 8.74 -3.57 6.36
N LYS A 62 8.58 -4.71 7.04
CA LYS A 62 7.38 -5.57 6.94
C LYS A 62 6.10 -4.81 7.31
N ILE A 63 6.12 -4.10 8.44
CA ILE A 63 5.01 -3.26 8.92
C ILE A 63 4.64 -2.21 7.87
N ASN A 64 5.63 -1.55 7.28
CA ASN A 64 5.41 -0.50 6.29
C ASN A 64 4.76 -1.02 4.99
N TYR A 65 5.08 -2.25 4.57
CA TYR A 65 4.53 -2.84 3.36
C TYR A 65 3.07 -3.31 3.53
N GLU A 66 2.74 -3.88 4.68
CA GLU A 66 1.44 -4.53 4.92
C GLU A 66 0.39 -3.61 5.54
N ASN A 67 0.79 -2.48 6.14
CA ASN A 67 -0.13 -1.52 6.71
C ASN A 67 -0.86 -0.68 5.65
N LEU A 68 -2.08 -1.10 5.33
CA LEU A 68 -3.11 -0.28 4.71
C LEU A 68 -4.39 -0.43 5.53
N LYS A 69 -4.84 0.67 6.14
CA LYS A 69 -6.14 0.75 6.81
C LYS A 69 -6.93 1.84 6.12
N PHE A 70 -8.20 1.59 5.85
CA PHE A 70 -9.09 2.58 5.29
C PHE A 70 -10.42 2.56 6.03
N THR A 71 -11.02 3.73 6.16
CA THR A 71 -12.34 3.91 6.78
C THR A 71 -13.20 4.79 5.88
N THR A 72 -14.42 4.37 5.66
CA THR A 72 -15.45 5.11 4.93
C THR A 72 -16.32 5.90 5.90
N ASN A 73 -16.38 7.22 5.70
CA ASN A 73 -17.38 8.09 6.32
C ASN A 73 -18.22 8.71 5.21
N ASN A 74 -19.40 8.14 4.94
CA ASN A 74 -20.33 8.57 3.89
C ASN A 74 -19.62 8.84 2.54
N TYR A 75 -19.31 10.09 2.24
CA TYR A 75 -18.69 10.57 1.00
C TYR A 75 -17.17 10.76 1.08
N ARG A 76 -16.53 10.34 2.17
CA ARG A 76 -15.07 10.47 2.42
C ARG A 76 -14.44 9.11 2.70
N ILE A 77 -13.34 8.83 2.01
CA ILE A 77 -12.49 7.68 2.28
C ILE A 77 -11.20 8.18 2.93
N LYS A 78 -10.98 7.81 4.18
CA LYS A 78 -9.70 8.05 4.86
C LYS A 78 -8.83 6.82 4.70
N ILE A 79 -7.67 7.00 4.09
CA ILE A 79 -6.67 5.96 3.89
C ILE A 79 -5.47 6.28 4.77
N VAL A 80 -5.07 5.34 5.60
CA VAL A 80 -3.86 5.40 6.40
C VAL A 80 -2.91 4.33 5.91
N SER A 81 -1.73 4.74 5.47
CA SER A 81 -0.79 3.83 4.82
C SER A 81 0.64 3.97 5.35
N GLY A 82 1.25 2.83 5.66
CA GLY A 82 2.65 2.73 6.09
C GLY A 82 2.94 3.18 7.52
N ILE A 83 4.22 3.21 7.89
CA ILE A 83 4.71 3.55 9.24
C ILE A 83 4.55 5.03 9.57
N ARG A 84 4.74 5.92 8.58
CA ARG A 84 4.52 7.36 8.76
C ARG A 84 3.05 7.74 8.95
N ARG A 85 2.15 6.74 9.02
CA ARG A 85 0.68 6.90 9.11
C ARG A 85 0.20 7.97 8.14
N ASP A 86 0.69 7.91 6.90
CA ASP A 86 0.36 8.93 5.92
C ASP A 86 -1.14 8.85 5.65
N LYS A 87 -1.85 9.90 6.06
CA LYS A 87 -3.30 10.03 5.97
C LYS A 87 -3.65 10.68 4.64
N ILE A 88 -4.39 9.98 3.80
CA ILE A 88 -4.99 10.51 2.59
C ILE A 88 -6.48 10.57 2.84
N ASN A 89 -7.08 11.75 2.72
CA ASN A 89 -8.52 11.92 2.76
C ASN A 89 -9.03 12.18 1.35
N ILE A 90 -9.76 11.23 0.79
CA ILE A 90 -10.33 11.29 -0.54
C ILE A 90 -11.81 11.63 -0.39
N ILE A 91 -12.26 12.70 -1.05
CA ILE A 91 -13.68 13.02 -1.16
C ILE A 91 -14.17 12.42 -2.47
N CYS A 92 -15.10 11.48 -2.37
CA CYS A 92 -15.56 10.65 -3.48
C CYS A 92 -16.09 11.45 -4.67
N ASN A 93 -16.83 12.54 -4.40
CA ASN A 93 -17.42 13.40 -5.43
C ASN A 93 -16.40 14.17 -6.28
N LYS A 94 -15.14 14.23 -5.86
CA LYS A 94 -14.08 14.88 -6.65
C LYS A 94 -13.14 13.90 -7.33
N VAL A 95 -13.33 12.59 -7.14
CA VAL A 95 -12.59 11.57 -7.88
C VAL A 95 -13.15 11.54 -9.29
N VAL A 96 -12.30 11.81 -10.27
CA VAL A 96 -12.71 11.90 -11.68
C VAL A 96 -12.35 10.62 -12.42
N PHE A 97 -11.16 10.08 -12.14
CA PHE A 97 -10.66 8.89 -12.81
C PHE A 97 -9.88 7.98 -11.86
N VAL A 98 -10.08 6.67 -12.00
CA VAL A 98 -9.41 5.61 -11.25
C VAL A 98 -8.79 4.63 -12.22
N HIS A 99 -7.49 4.41 -12.08
CA HIS A 99 -6.73 3.45 -12.88
C HIS A 99 -5.92 2.51 -12.01
N VAL A 100 -5.70 1.31 -12.53
CA VAL A 100 -4.86 0.30 -11.91
C VAL A 100 -3.73 -0.06 -12.86
N GLU A 101 -2.50 0.01 -12.34
CA GLU A 101 -1.32 -0.42 -13.08
C GLU A 101 -0.67 -1.62 -12.39
N ASN A 102 -0.49 -2.70 -13.13
CA ASN A 102 0.14 -3.90 -12.61
C ASN A 102 1.66 -3.67 -12.47
N ILE A 103 2.20 -4.02 -11.31
CA ILE A 103 3.62 -3.90 -11.01
C ILE A 103 4.19 -5.23 -10.52
N ILE A 104 5.43 -5.52 -10.88
CA ILE A 104 6.17 -6.63 -10.29
C ILE A 104 6.91 -6.09 -9.07
N ARG A 105 6.63 -6.65 -7.90
CA ARG A 105 7.31 -6.21 -6.67
C ARG A 105 8.77 -6.61 -6.71
N LYS A 106 9.66 -5.64 -6.56
CA LYS A 106 11.12 -5.88 -6.51
C LYS A 106 11.55 -6.80 -5.35
N SER A 107 10.76 -6.86 -4.28
CA SER A 107 11.07 -7.66 -3.08
C SER A 107 10.94 -9.17 -3.28
N ASP A 108 9.86 -9.61 -3.93
CA ASP A 108 9.40 -11.00 -3.94
C ASP A 108 9.00 -11.47 -5.34
N ARG A 109 9.20 -10.62 -6.37
CA ARG A 109 8.82 -10.85 -7.78
C ARG A 109 7.35 -11.25 -7.98
N GLU A 110 6.52 -11.04 -6.97
CA GLU A 110 5.09 -11.29 -7.05
C GLU A 110 4.37 -10.17 -7.81
N ARG A 111 3.31 -10.55 -8.53
CA ARG A 111 2.40 -9.61 -9.18
C ARG A 111 1.63 -8.85 -8.12
N ASP A 112 1.74 -7.54 -8.18
CA ASP A 112 0.98 -6.59 -7.38
C ASP A 112 0.47 -5.49 -8.31
N PHE A 113 -0.25 -4.51 -7.79
CA PHE A 113 -0.74 -3.41 -8.61
C PHE A 113 -0.80 -2.11 -7.82
N ILE A 114 -0.65 -0.96 -8.48
CA ILE A 114 -0.83 0.34 -7.84
C ILE A 114 -2.17 0.93 -8.27
N ILE A 115 -2.82 1.65 -7.35
CA ILE A 115 -4.05 2.39 -7.66
C ILE A 115 -3.65 3.85 -7.89
N ILE A 116 -4.01 4.38 -9.04
CA ILE A 116 -3.80 5.76 -9.44
C ILE A 116 -5.17 6.43 -9.45
N LEU A 117 -5.27 7.56 -8.74
CA LEU A 117 -6.49 8.34 -8.64
C LEU A 117 -6.20 9.75 -9.15
N ILE A 118 -7.08 10.24 -10.03
CA ILE A 118 -7.11 11.62 -10.49
C ILE A 118 -8.33 12.30 -9.90
N VAL A 119 -8.13 13.50 -9.38
CA VAL A 119 -9.15 14.30 -8.72
C VAL A 119 -9.22 15.71 -9.29
N SER A 120 -10.40 16.34 -9.23
CA SER A 120 -10.67 17.68 -9.76
C SER A 120 -10.33 18.84 -8.82
N SER A 121 -9.56 18.60 -7.75
CA SER A 121 -9.17 19.64 -6.78
C SER A 121 -8.02 19.19 -5.88
N THR A 122 -7.09 20.09 -5.59
CA THR A 122 -6.05 19.90 -4.58
C THR A 122 -6.67 19.90 -3.18
N PHE A 123 -6.89 18.73 -2.57
CA PHE A 123 -7.25 18.71 -1.14
C PHE A 123 -6.03 19.01 -0.28
N ARG A 124 -6.27 19.47 0.95
CA ARG A 124 -5.27 19.65 2.03
C ARG A 124 -4.70 18.30 2.53
N SER A 125 -4.28 17.41 1.64
CA SER A 125 -3.64 16.14 1.95
C SER A 125 -2.22 16.16 1.43
N LYS A 126 -1.23 15.91 2.30
CA LYS A 126 0.21 15.97 1.97
C LYS A 126 0.63 15.05 0.80
N ARG A 127 -0.19 14.06 0.44
CA ARG A 127 0.08 13.10 -0.64
C ARG A 127 -0.68 13.37 -1.93
N MET A 128 -1.49 14.43 -1.98
CA MET A 128 -2.11 14.86 -3.23
C MET A 128 -1.18 15.83 -3.91
N ILE A 129 -0.71 15.41 -5.07
CA ILE A 129 0.31 16.12 -5.82
C ILE A 129 -0.37 16.72 -7.05
N PRO A 130 -0.13 18.00 -7.37
CA PRO A 130 -0.57 18.55 -8.65
C PRO A 130 -0.03 17.70 -9.79
N ILE A 131 -0.78 17.57 -10.88
CA ILE A 131 -0.29 16.80 -12.02
C ILE A 131 0.99 17.46 -12.54
N ASN A 132 2.04 16.64 -12.64
CA ASN A 132 3.37 17.08 -13.03
C ASN A 132 3.90 16.22 -14.19
N GLU A 133 4.93 16.73 -14.86
CA GLU A 133 5.52 16.05 -16.00
C GLU A 133 6.04 14.64 -15.64
N LYS A 134 6.56 14.47 -14.43
CA LYS A 134 7.02 13.16 -13.93
C LYS A 134 5.90 12.13 -13.90
N PHE A 135 4.69 12.52 -13.48
CA PHE A 135 3.52 11.66 -13.50
C PHE A 135 3.10 11.34 -14.93
N LEU A 136 3.07 12.34 -15.80
CA LEU A 136 2.67 12.17 -17.20
C LEU A 136 3.59 11.20 -17.95
N ARG A 137 4.91 11.30 -17.72
CA ARG A 137 5.91 10.37 -18.29
C ARG A 137 5.86 8.99 -17.64
N GLY A 138 5.62 8.93 -16.33
CA GLY A 138 5.66 7.68 -15.56
C GLY A 138 4.42 6.79 -15.71
N HIS A 139 3.28 7.36 -16.07
CA HIS A 139 1.99 6.67 -16.16
C HIS A 139 1.24 7.05 -17.44
N PRO A 140 1.68 6.57 -18.61
CA PRO A 140 1.23 7.07 -19.92
C PRO A 140 -0.28 6.90 -20.15
N TYR A 141 -0.86 5.78 -19.71
CA TYR A 141 -2.31 5.55 -19.84
C TYR A 141 -3.13 6.53 -19.00
N ALA A 142 -2.73 6.75 -17.75
CA ALA A 142 -3.37 7.74 -16.88
C ALA A 142 -3.17 9.18 -17.41
N ALA A 143 -2.02 9.46 -18.02
CA ALA A 143 -1.72 10.73 -18.67
C ALA A 143 -2.63 11.01 -19.87
N PHE A 144 -2.85 10.01 -20.71
CA PHE A 144 -3.76 10.11 -21.85
C PHE A 144 -5.20 10.41 -21.41
N GLN A 145 -5.69 9.71 -20.39
CA GLN A 145 -7.02 9.97 -19.84
C GLN A 145 -7.13 11.34 -19.18
N TYR A 146 -6.09 11.76 -18.47
CA TYR A 146 -6.00 13.12 -17.93
C TYR A 146 -6.11 14.19 -19.03
N GLN A 147 -5.37 14.04 -20.14
CA GLN A 147 -5.40 15.00 -21.24
C GLN A 147 -6.82 15.16 -21.81
N LYS A 148 -7.54 14.06 -22.02
CA LYS A 148 -8.96 14.10 -22.45
C LYS A 148 -9.83 14.89 -21.47
N ILE A 149 -9.70 14.62 -20.18
CA ILE A 149 -10.45 15.30 -19.12
C ILE A 149 -10.11 16.81 -19.09
N LYS A 150 -8.84 17.17 -19.28
CA LYS A 150 -8.35 18.55 -19.27
C LYS A 150 -8.83 19.33 -20.49
N ILE A 151 -8.92 18.70 -21.66
CA ILE A 151 -9.50 19.32 -22.87
C ILE A 151 -10.99 19.65 -22.65
N LEU A 152 -11.73 18.73 -22.03
CA LEU A 152 -13.17 18.93 -21.74
C LEU A 152 -13.42 20.00 -20.67
N ASN A 153 -12.45 20.21 -19.77
CA ASN A 153 -12.57 21.13 -18.64
C ASN A 153 -11.25 21.88 -18.42
N PRO A 154 -10.91 22.85 -19.29
CA PRO A 154 -9.61 23.51 -19.28
C PRO A 154 -9.37 24.33 -18.01
N GLU A 155 -10.42 24.90 -17.42
CA GLU A 155 -10.30 25.75 -16.23
C GLU A 155 -10.05 24.98 -14.93
N LYS A 156 -10.38 23.68 -14.89
CA LYS A 156 -10.27 22.89 -13.64
C LYS A 156 -8.82 22.47 -13.40
N GLU A 157 -8.39 22.60 -12.15
CA GLU A 157 -7.14 22.04 -11.68
C GLU A 157 -7.30 20.57 -11.28
N TYR A 158 -6.27 19.78 -11.56
CA TYR A 158 -6.28 18.36 -11.24
C TYR A 158 -5.06 17.97 -10.43
N ALA A 159 -5.29 17.06 -9.49
CA ALA A 159 -4.25 16.44 -8.69
C ALA A 159 -4.34 14.92 -8.81
N PHE A 160 -3.24 14.25 -8.48
CA PHE A 160 -3.20 12.80 -8.45
C PHE A 160 -2.71 12.28 -7.10
N THR A 161 -3.06 11.04 -6.82
CA THR A 161 -2.47 10.27 -5.71
C THR A 161 -2.25 8.83 -6.15
N ILE A 162 -1.16 8.23 -5.68
CA ILE A 162 -0.78 6.86 -6.00
C ILE A 162 -0.73 6.03 -4.72
N ILE A 163 -1.50 4.95 -4.69
CA ILE A 163 -1.58 4.03 -3.57
C ILE A 163 -0.79 2.77 -3.93
N LYS A 164 0.43 2.69 -3.40
CA LYS A 164 1.37 1.58 -3.68
C LYS A 164 1.33 0.47 -2.63
N LYS A 165 1.11 0.83 -1.37
CA LYS A 165 1.21 -0.07 -0.20
C LYS A 165 -0.13 -0.77 0.09
N GLY A 166 -0.08 -1.84 0.88
CA GLY A 166 -1.27 -2.56 1.33
C GLY A 166 -1.48 -3.95 0.73
N LYS A 167 -0.65 -4.38 -0.21
CA LYS A 167 -0.74 -5.69 -0.86
C LYS A 167 -2.19 -6.01 -1.26
N LEU A 168 -2.73 -7.15 -0.83
CA LEU A 168 -4.07 -7.61 -1.19
C LEU A 168 -5.20 -6.72 -0.64
N TYR A 169 -4.96 -5.91 0.39
CA TYR A 169 -5.97 -4.94 0.87
C TYR A 169 -6.30 -3.87 -0.17
N LYS A 170 -5.47 -3.71 -1.21
CA LYS A 170 -5.78 -2.84 -2.35
C LYS A 170 -7.02 -3.30 -3.12
N TYR A 171 -7.30 -4.61 -3.17
CA TYR A 171 -8.53 -5.11 -3.80
C TYR A 171 -9.78 -4.63 -3.05
N GLU A 172 -9.76 -4.75 -1.72
CA GLU A 172 -10.86 -4.30 -0.85
C GLU A 172 -11.03 -2.77 -0.91
N LEU A 173 -9.92 -2.04 -0.93
CA LEU A 173 -9.92 -0.58 -1.10
C LEU A 173 -10.50 -0.18 -2.47
N LEU A 174 -10.13 -0.87 -3.54
CA LEU A 174 -10.61 -0.57 -4.89
C LEU A 174 -12.11 -0.80 -5.03
N ASP A 175 -12.64 -1.90 -4.48
CA ASP A 175 -14.08 -2.15 -4.42
C ASP A 175 -14.81 -1.09 -3.56
N THR A 176 -14.19 -0.64 -2.47
CA THR A 176 -14.73 0.44 -1.63
C THR A 176 -14.80 1.77 -2.38
N ILE A 177 -13.75 2.11 -3.15
CA ILE A 177 -13.72 3.28 -4.02
C ILE A 177 -14.81 3.17 -5.08
N TYR A 178 -14.97 2.01 -5.70
CA TYR A 178 -16.01 1.79 -6.70
C TYR A 178 -17.43 1.97 -6.14
N LYS A 179 -17.69 1.47 -4.93
CA LYS A 179 -19.00 1.64 -4.27
C LYS A 179 -19.28 3.08 -3.84
N SER A 180 -18.25 3.82 -3.45
CA SER A 180 -18.41 5.15 -2.84
C SER A 180 -18.26 6.30 -3.83
N CYS A 181 -17.44 6.14 -4.87
CA CYS A 181 -17.13 7.16 -5.86
C CYS A 181 -17.94 6.95 -7.14
N VAL A 182 -19.27 7.14 -7.05
CA VAL A 182 -20.22 6.85 -8.13
C VAL A 182 -19.95 7.65 -9.42
N TYR A 183 -19.47 8.90 -9.29
CA TYR A 183 -19.21 9.78 -10.44
C TYR A 183 -17.83 9.59 -11.07
N ALA A 184 -17.00 8.70 -10.52
CA ALA A 184 -15.66 8.47 -11.05
C ALA A 184 -15.72 7.52 -12.27
N THR A 185 -14.88 7.80 -13.26
CA THR A 185 -14.63 6.88 -14.37
C THR A 185 -13.53 5.89 -13.98
N PHE A 186 -13.70 4.62 -14.37
CA PHE A 186 -12.77 3.54 -14.04
C PHE A 186 -12.16 2.98 -15.31
N SER A 187 -10.85 2.70 -15.30
CA SER A 187 -10.22 1.97 -16.40
C SER A 187 -10.66 0.50 -16.43
N GLU A 188 -10.52 -0.15 -17.57
CA GLU A 188 -10.87 -1.57 -17.74
C GLU A 188 -10.08 -2.46 -16.75
N GLU A 189 -8.79 -2.18 -16.57
CA GLU A 189 -7.94 -2.92 -15.63
C GLU A 189 -8.41 -2.76 -14.18
N ALA A 190 -8.93 -1.58 -13.82
CA ALA A 190 -9.50 -1.35 -12.50
C ALA A 190 -10.79 -2.17 -12.32
N ILE A 191 -11.67 -2.17 -13.33
CA ILE A 191 -12.91 -2.95 -13.32
C ILE A 191 -12.63 -4.45 -13.22
N ASP A 192 -11.65 -4.96 -13.96
CA ASP A 192 -11.28 -6.38 -13.92
C ASP A 192 -10.79 -6.80 -12.53
N LYS A 193 -10.01 -5.95 -11.86
CA LYS A 193 -9.57 -6.21 -10.48
C LYS A 193 -10.71 -6.18 -9.46
N ILE A 194 -11.70 -5.31 -9.66
CA ILE A 194 -12.92 -5.27 -8.84
C ILE A 194 -13.74 -6.55 -9.04
N LYS A 195 -13.92 -6.98 -10.30
CA LYS A 195 -14.61 -8.25 -10.63
C LYS A 195 -13.89 -9.44 -10.00
N GLU A 196 -12.56 -9.50 -10.14
CA GLU A 196 -11.71 -10.55 -9.52
C GLU A 196 -11.96 -10.64 -8.00
N TYR A 197 -12.01 -9.48 -7.33
CA TYR A 197 -12.29 -9.42 -5.90
C TYR A 197 -13.71 -9.89 -5.55
N ARG A 198 -14.73 -9.40 -6.25
CA ARG A 198 -16.14 -9.73 -5.97
C ARG A 198 -16.44 -11.21 -6.22
N ASN A 199 -15.93 -11.78 -7.30
CA ASN A 199 -16.10 -13.21 -7.57
C ASN A 199 -15.50 -14.05 -6.44
N SER A 200 -14.35 -13.64 -5.90
CA SER A 200 -13.74 -14.34 -4.76
C SER A 200 -14.55 -14.29 -3.45
N LEU A 201 -15.53 -13.38 -3.34
CA LEU A 201 -16.45 -13.30 -2.20
C LEU A 201 -17.66 -14.23 -2.35
N LEU A 202 -18.03 -14.56 -3.59
CA LEU A 202 -19.13 -15.45 -3.93
C LEU A 202 -18.74 -16.92 -3.80
N ASP A 203 -17.47 -17.25 -4.04
CA ASP A 203 -16.87 -18.59 -3.82
C ASP A 203 -16.67 -18.94 -2.32
N LYS A 204 -17.59 -18.51 -1.45
CA LYS A 204 -17.52 -18.71 0.01
C LYS A 204 -18.05 -20.07 0.46
#